data_AF-A0A968Q772-F1
#
_entry.id   AF-A0A968Q772-F1
#
_cell.length_a   1.000
_cell.length_b   1.000
_cell.length_c   1.000
_cell.angle_alpha   90.00
_cell.angle_beta   90.00
_cell.angle_gamma   90.00
#
_symmetry.space_group_name_H-M   'P 1'
#
loop_
_entity.id
_entity.type
_entity.pdbx_description
1 polymer ?
#
loop_
_entity_poly.entity_id
_entity_poly.type
_entity_poly.pdbx_seq_one_letter_code
_entity_poly.pdbx_strand_id
1 'polypeptide(L)'
;MQDVETLHREAMELIDQAVLARQRGDAETIIALSRAAFAKERAAADLVANHFDLEPTRSVLHRSAAVLAIECNQLRNAERLIGRALAGNPPDDIADELRDLLLEEIYSQRQAIRASA
;
A
#
# COMPACT_ATOMS: atom_id res chain seq x y z
N MET A 1 2.56 3.15 -19.78
CA MET A 1 1.84 2.19 -18.91
C MET A 1 2.61 0.90 -18.66
N GLN A 2 3.42 0.39 -19.62
CA GLN A 2 4.22 -0.83 -19.41
C GLN A 2 5.07 -0.81 -18.13
N ASP A 3 5.64 0.34 -17.76
CA ASP A 3 6.43 0.47 -16.53
C ASP A 3 5.57 0.31 -15.26
N VAL A 4 4.34 0.82 -15.26
CA VAL A 4 3.39 0.71 -14.14
C VAL A 4 2.97 -0.76 -13.96
N GLU A 5 2.59 -1.42 -15.05
CA GLU A 5 2.21 -2.84 -15.03
C GLU A 5 3.37 -3.74 -14.60
N THR A 6 4.59 -3.42 -15.04
CA THR A 6 5.79 -4.17 -14.67
C THR A 6 6.11 -4.01 -13.18
N LEU A 7 6.09 -2.77 -12.68
CA LEU A 7 6.32 -2.50 -11.25
C LEU A 7 5.26 -3.17 -10.37
N HIS A 8 3.99 -3.09 -10.74
CA HIS A 8 2.90 -3.72 -10.00
C HIS A 8 3.04 -5.26 -9.99
N ARG A 9 3.31 -5.87 -11.15
CA ARG A 9 3.52 -7.32 -11.25
C ARG A 9 4.71 -7.79 -10.41
N GLU A 10 5.84 -7.09 -10.48
CA GLU A 10 7.01 -7.39 -9.64
C GLU A 10 6.69 -7.24 -8.15
N ALA A 11 5.87 -6.26 -7.76
CA ALA A 11 5.40 -6.13 -6.38
C ALA A 11 4.56 -7.35 -5.96
N MET A 12 3.63 -7.81 -6.80
CA MET A 12 2.80 -8.99 -6.51
C MET A 12 3.64 -10.27 -6.42
N GLU A 13 4.62 -10.45 -7.30
CA GLU A 13 5.56 -11.59 -7.23
C GLU A 13 6.35 -11.62 -5.90
N LEU A 14 6.74 -10.45 -5.38
CA LEU A 14 7.41 -10.32 -4.09
C LEU A 14 6.46 -10.62 -2.91
N ILE A 15 5.19 -10.21 -2.99
CA ILE A 15 4.17 -10.54 -1.99
C ILE A 15 3.95 -12.05 -1.94
N ASP A 16 3.81 -12.71 -3.09
CA ASP A 16 3.64 -14.17 -3.15
C ASP A 16 4.81 -14.89 -2.48
N GLN A 17 6.04 -14.42 -2.71
CA GLN A 17 7.22 -14.94 -2.02
C GLN A 17 7.19 -14.68 -0.51
N ALA A 18 6.72 -13.50 -0.07
CA ALA A 18 6.59 -13.16 1.34
C ALA A 18 5.56 -14.07 2.04
N VAL A 19 4.45 -14.41 1.36
CA VAL A 19 3.45 -15.36 1.84
C VAL A 19 4.07 -16.75 2.04
N LEU A 20 4.89 -17.22 1.09
CA LEU A 20 5.61 -18.49 1.23
C LEU A 20 6.64 -18.46 2.38
N ALA A 21 7.35 -17.35 2.58
CA ALA A 21 8.28 -17.17 3.69
C ALA A 21 7.56 -17.18 5.05
N ARG A 22 6.35 -16.62 5.13
CA ARG A 22 5.48 -16.67 6.32
C ARG A 22 5.12 -18.10 6.72
N GLN A 23 4.83 -18.97 5.76
CA GLN A 23 4.55 -20.38 6.02
C GLN A 23 5.77 -21.13 6.63
N ARG A 24 6.98 -20.62 6.39
CA ARG A 24 8.24 -21.18 6.90
C ARG A 24 8.70 -20.53 8.20
N GLY A 25 8.02 -19.49 8.67
CA GLY A 25 8.40 -18.72 9.87
C GLY A 25 9.65 -17.84 9.67
N ASP A 26 10.04 -17.56 8.43
CA ASP A 26 11.24 -16.77 8.12
C ASP A 26 10.94 -15.26 8.15
N ALA A 27 10.99 -14.69 9.36
CA ALA A 27 10.64 -13.29 9.60
C ALA A 27 11.53 -12.29 8.86
N GLU A 28 12.83 -12.57 8.70
CA GLU A 28 13.75 -11.67 8.01
C GLU A 28 13.42 -11.57 6.52
N THR A 29 13.16 -12.72 5.88
CA THR A 29 12.78 -12.78 4.48
C THR A 29 11.43 -12.09 4.23
N ILE A 30 10.45 -12.27 5.14
CA ILE A 30 9.16 -11.56 5.05
C ILE A 30 9.38 -10.04 5.04
N ILE A 31 10.15 -9.52 5.99
CA ILE A 31 10.42 -8.07 6.09
C ILE A 31 11.12 -7.54 4.84
N ALA A 32 12.12 -8.26 4.35
CA ALA A 32 12.86 -7.87 3.15
C ALA A 32 11.96 -7.83 1.91
N LEU A 33 11.15 -8.87 1.70
CA LEU A 33 10.24 -8.98 0.56
C LEU A 33 9.11 -7.94 0.62
N SER A 34 8.46 -7.76 1.78
CA SER A 34 7.41 -6.75 1.95
C SER A 34 7.94 -5.33 1.68
N ARG A 35 9.17 -5.01 2.12
CA ARG A 35 9.79 -3.71 1.83
C ARG A 35 10.08 -3.52 0.34
N ALA A 36 10.54 -4.56 -0.33
CA ALA A 36 10.80 -4.51 -1.76
C ALA A 36 9.49 -4.35 -2.55
N ALA A 37 8.43 -5.08 -2.19
CA ALA A 37 7.10 -4.96 -2.78
C ALA A 37 6.55 -3.54 -2.59
N PHE A 38 6.65 -3.00 -1.37
CA PHE A 38 6.23 -1.63 -1.08
C PHE A 38 6.94 -0.60 -1.97
N ALA A 39 8.25 -0.72 -2.16
CA ALA A 39 9.02 0.20 -2.98
C ALA A 39 8.54 0.19 -4.45
N LYS A 40 8.24 -0.99 -4.99
CA LYS A 40 7.75 -1.17 -6.36
C LYS A 40 6.34 -0.61 -6.52
N GLU A 41 5.43 -0.93 -5.61
CA GLU A 41 4.03 -0.50 -5.68
C GLU A 41 3.91 1.02 -5.51
N ARG A 42 4.70 1.60 -4.59
CA ARG A 42 4.79 3.05 -4.45
C ARG A 42 5.28 3.71 -5.74
N ALA A 43 6.30 3.15 -6.39
CA ALA A 43 6.80 3.69 -7.65
C ALA A 43 5.73 3.62 -8.75
N ALA A 44 4.97 2.52 -8.83
CA ALA A 44 3.84 2.39 -9.74
C ALA A 44 2.77 3.46 -9.46
N ALA A 45 2.39 3.67 -8.19
CA ALA A 45 1.45 4.69 -7.77
C ALA A 45 1.94 6.12 -8.07
N ASP A 46 3.23 6.41 -7.83
CA ASP A 46 3.85 7.71 -8.12
C ASP A 46 3.82 8.04 -9.62
N LEU A 47 4.00 7.05 -10.50
CA LEU A 47 3.93 7.24 -11.97
C LEU A 47 2.53 7.64 -12.45
N VAL A 48 1.47 7.20 -11.77
CA VAL A 48 0.07 7.51 -12.13
C VAL A 48 -0.53 8.65 -11.30
N ALA A 49 0.21 9.23 -10.35
CA ALA A 49 -0.33 10.11 -9.31
C ALA A 49 -1.10 11.33 -9.82
N ASN A 50 -0.72 11.88 -10.98
CA ASN A 50 -1.36 13.05 -11.58
C ASN A 50 -2.30 12.69 -12.75
N HIS A 51 -2.53 11.40 -13.01
CA HIS A 51 -3.35 10.89 -14.10
C HIS A 51 -4.73 10.47 -13.59
N PHE A 52 -5.60 11.47 -13.37
CA PHE A 52 -6.94 11.28 -12.81
C PHE A 52 -7.90 10.53 -13.75
N ASP A 53 -7.63 10.60 -15.05
CA ASP A 53 -8.34 9.88 -16.11
C ASP A 53 -8.09 8.36 -16.09
N LEU A 54 -7.07 7.90 -15.35
CA LEU A 54 -6.74 6.48 -15.17
C LEU A 54 -7.47 5.84 -13.99
N GLU A 55 -8.53 6.44 -13.45
CA GLU A 55 -9.35 5.74 -12.47
C GLU A 55 -10.08 4.54 -13.13
N PRO A 56 -10.16 3.38 -12.46
CA PRO A 56 -9.77 3.13 -11.06
C PRO A 56 -8.31 2.74 -10.84
N THR A 57 -7.52 2.52 -11.90
CA THR A 57 -6.12 2.06 -11.81
C THR A 57 -5.28 2.95 -10.88
N ARG A 58 -5.46 4.28 -10.93
CA ARG A 58 -4.73 5.20 -10.03
C ARG A 58 -5.02 4.89 -8.56
N SER A 59 -6.28 4.83 -8.16
CA SER A 59 -6.68 4.59 -6.78
C SER A 59 -6.36 3.17 -6.30
N VAL A 60 -6.48 2.16 -7.17
CA VAL A 60 -6.07 0.77 -6.87
C VAL A 60 -4.58 0.70 -6.53
N LEU A 61 -3.71 1.30 -7.33
CA LEU A 61 -2.26 1.29 -7.09
C LEU A 61 -1.88 2.03 -5.80
N HIS A 62 -2.53 3.17 -5.52
CA HIS A 62 -2.28 3.88 -4.26
C HIS A 62 -2.77 3.08 -3.04
N ARG A 63 -3.94 2.44 -3.13
CA ARG A 63 -4.47 1.58 -2.07
C ARG A 63 -3.53 0.40 -1.81
N SER A 64 -3.11 -0.30 -2.86
CA SER A 64 -2.16 -1.42 -2.79
C SER A 64 -0.83 -0.99 -2.13
N ALA A 65 -0.27 0.16 -2.54
CA ALA A 65 0.93 0.71 -1.92
C ALA A 65 0.71 1.10 -0.45
N ALA A 66 -0.48 1.57 -0.08
CA ALA A 66 -0.81 1.93 1.30
C ALA A 66 -0.89 0.69 2.22
N VAL A 67 -1.51 -0.41 1.75
CA VAL A 67 -1.55 -1.68 2.48
C VAL A 67 -0.13 -2.19 2.75
N LEU A 68 0.73 -2.21 1.73
CA LEU A 68 2.13 -2.61 1.87
C LEU A 68 2.92 -1.69 2.81
N ALA A 69 2.61 -0.39 2.81
CA ALA A 69 3.20 0.55 3.75
C ALA A 69 2.79 0.22 5.20
N ILE A 70 1.54 -0.15 5.46
CA ILE A 70 1.06 -0.57 6.79
C ILE A 70 1.80 -1.83 7.23
N GLU A 71 1.91 -2.84 6.37
CA GLU A 71 2.66 -4.08 6.66
C GLU A 71 4.14 -3.81 7.00
N CYS A 72 4.73 -2.81 6.36
CA CYS A 72 6.11 -2.38 6.63
C CYS A 72 6.24 -1.45 7.86
N ASN A 73 5.17 -1.25 8.63
CA ASN A 73 5.08 -0.29 9.74
C ASN A 73 5.44 1.15 9.35
N GLN A 74 5.14 1.54 8.11
CA GLN A 74 5.38 2.86 7.53
C GLN A 74 4.10 3.70 7.53
N LEU A 75 3.44 3.83 8.69
CA LEU A 75 2.11 4.44 8.82
C LEU A 75 2.00 5.85 8.21
N ARG A 76 3.07 6.66 8.30
CA ARG A 76 3.10 8.00 7.68
C ARG A 76 3.06 7.93 6.14
N ASN A 77 3.71 6.94 5.54
CA ASN A 77 3.64 6.76 4.08
C ASN A 77 2.27 6.24 3.66
N ALA A 78 1.70 5.29 4.42
CA ALA A 78 0.35 4.79 4.17
C ALA A 78 -0.69 5.93 4.16
N GLU A 79 -0.69 6.79 5.19
CA GLU A 79 -1.58 7.96 5.28
C GLU A 79 -1.44 8.91 4.08
N ARG A 80 -0.21 9.16 3.62
CA ARG A 80 0.05 10.00 2.44
C ARG A 80 -0.45 9.37 1.15
N LEU A 81 -0.28 8.07 0.98
CA LEU A 81 -0.74 7.33 -0.19
C LEU A 81 -2.27 7.30 -0.25
N ILE A 82 -2.92 7.06 0.89
CA ILE A 82 -4.38 7.11 1.00
C ILE A 82 -4.90 8.52 0.68
N GLY A 83 -4.31 9.56 1.28
CA GLY A 83 -4.71 10.94 1.01
C GLY A 83 -4.58 11.32 -0.47
N ARG A 84 -3.53 10.84 -1.15
CA ARG A 84 -3.36 11.03 -2.60
C ARG A 84 -4.41 10.28 -3.44
N ALA A 85 -4.77 9.07 -3.04
CA ALA A 85 -5.83 8.32 -3.70
C ALA A 85 -7.18 9.06 -3.61
N LEU A 86 -7.55 9.46 -2.39
CA LEU A 86 -8.80 10.17 -2.09
C LEU A 86 -8.87 11.59 -2.69
N ALA A 87 -7.74 12.21 -3.01
CA ALA A 87 -7.69 13.53 -3.63
C ALA A 87 -8.10 13.55 -5.11
N GLY A 88 -8.23 12.38 -5.75
CA GLY A 88 -8.79 12.29 -7.11
C GLY A 88 -10.26 11.90 -7.10
N ASN A 89 -10.64 10.98 -7.98
CA ASN A 89 -12.02 10.51 -8.11
C ASN A 89 -12.09 8.98 -8.06
N PRO A 90 -11.64 8.35 -6.96
CA PRO A 90 -11.77 6.90 -6.80
C PRO A 90 -13.25 6.50 -6.85
N PRO A 91 -13.58 5.33 -7.42
CA PRO A 91 -14.89 4.72 -7.21
C PRO A 91 -15.25 4.59 -5.74
N ASP A 92 -16.55 4.62 -5.43
CA ASP A 92 -17.06 4.67 -4.05
C ASP A 92 -16.57 3.51 -3.18
N ASP A 93 -16.52 2.29 -3.74
CA ASP A 93 -16.03 1.10 -3.05
C ASP A 93 -14.55 1.24 -2.66
N ILE A 94 -13.70 1.71 -3.58
CA ILE A 94 -12.28 1.95 -3.30
C ILE A 94 -12.11 3.11 -2.31
N ALA A 95 -12.92 4.16 -2.42
CA ALA A 95 -12.90 5.28 -1.49
C ALA A 95 -13.24 4.86 -0.06
N ASP A 96 -14.21 3.96 0.11
CA ASP A 96 -14.58 3.42 1.41
C ASP A 96 -13.47 2.52 1.96
N GLU A 97 -12.93 1.59 1.17
CA GLU A 97 -11.78 0.78 1.59
C GLU A 97 -10.57 1.63 2.05
N LEU A 98 -10.31 2.75 1.38
CA LEU A 98 -9.25 3.69 1.75
C LEU A 98 -9.53 4.39 3.10
N ARG A 99 -10.79 4.74 3.37
CA ARG A 99 -11.19 5.34 4.65
C ARG A 99 -11.12 4.32 5.77
N ASP A 100 -11.53 3.08 5.51
CA ASP A 100 -11.43 1.98 6.47
C ASP A 100 -9.96 1.74 6.86
N LEU A 101 -9.03 1.70 5.89
CA LEU A 101 -7.59 1.62 6.17
C LEU A 101 -7.08 2.77 7.06
N LEU A 102 -7.59 4.01 6.89
CA LEU A 102 -7.22 5.12 7.77
C LEU A 102 -7.71 4.90 9.21
N LEU A 103 -8.96 4.48 9.38
CA LEU A 103 -9.61 4.37 10.67
C LEU A 103 -9.13 3.13 11.43
N GLU A 104 -9.20 1.97 10.79
CA GLU A 104 -9.03 0.66 11.40
C GLU A 104 -7.57 0.27 11.56
N GLU A 105 -6.69 0.67 10.64
CA GLU A 105 -5.28 0.29 10.68
C GLU A 105 -4.36 1.41 11.15
N ILE A 106 -4.51 2.63 10.62
CA ILE A 106 -3.55 3.70 10.90
C ILE A 106 -3.86 4.41 12.23
N TYR A 107 -5.09 4.87 12.42
CA TYR A 107 -5.44 5.66 13.60
C TYR A 107 -5.62 4.81 14.86
N SER A 108 -6.08 3.57 14.74
CA SER A 108 -6.12 2.61 15.86
C SER A 108 -4.71 2.37 16.43
N GLN A 109 -3.73 2.09 15.57
CA GLN A 109 -2.34 1.84 15.97
C GLN A 109 -1.70 3.08 16.59
N ARG A 110 -1.95 4.28 16.04
CA ARG A 110 -1.48 5.54 16.63
C ARG A 110 -2.05 5.80 18.02
N GLN A 111 -3.33 5.50 18.24
CA GLN A 111 -3.95 5.62 19.57
C GLN A 111 -3.32 4.64 20.56
N ALA A 112 -3.07 3.40 20.15
CA ALA A 112 -2.39 2.40 20.99
C ALA A 112 -0.97 2.84 21.38
N ILE A 113 -0.20 3.42 20.44
CA ILE A 113 1.14 3.98 20.74
C ILE A 113 1.04 5.13 21.74
N ARG A 114 0.05 6.03 21.58
CA ARG A 114 -0.13 7.16 22.52
C ARG A 114 -0.60 6.72 23.91
N ALA A 115 -1.37 5.64 24.01
CA ALA A 115 -1.86 5.12 25.28
C ALA A 115 -0.80 4.31 26.06
N SER A 116 0.29 3.91 25.39
CA SER A 116 1.39 3.13 25.98
C SER A 116 2.64 3.94 26.33
N ALA A 117 2.63 5.25 26.04
CA ALA A 117 3.70 6.21 26.36
C ALA A 117 3.35 7.04 27.59
#